data_AF-A0A1F9FGD7-F1
#
_entry.id   AF-A0A1F9FGD7-F1
#
_cell.length_a   1.000
_cell.length_b   1.000
_cell.length_c   1.000
_cell.angle_alpha   90.00
_cell.angle_beta   90.00
_cell.angle_gamma   90.00
#
_symmetry.space_group_name_H-M   'P 1'
#
loop_
_entity.id
_entity.type
_entity.pdbx_description
1 polymer ?
#
loop_
_entity_poly.entity_id
_entity_poly.type
_entity_poly.pdbx_seq_one_letter_code
_entity_poly.pdbx_strand_id
1 'polypeptide(L)'
;MKKISFFVFVFVSFLALNVSAAIIDVSIPLHQKNLRLDPGAIYQFTADVYDDALGRLENVALDWRLQDLNGFDTTVPGLIDNQGILHLAPFYQGRFKVFVREPASGLFDEAIVETKDYGNNPPGQDVWSVQVSPYHLALPWGASAQLYVNCYDRYGYLYPRCTLRYYVTDGFGYRIPNGVYISNGAVLYTQYLRRGRYYVHFEAVNGPGRTTISLDIY
;
A
#
# COMPACT_ATOMS: atom_id res chain seq x y z
N MET A 1 10.36 74.24 -40.50
CA MET A 1 9.52 73.02 -40.71
C MET A 1 10.36 71.81 -40.34
N LYS A 2 10.10 71.18 -39.19
CA LYS A 2 10.82 69.99 -38.70
C LYS A 2 10.20 68.72 -39.31
N LYS A 3 11.00 67.88 -39.96
CA LYS A 3 10.59 66.56 -40.44
C LYS A 3 10.56 65.59 -39.25
N ILE A 4 9.41 64.97 -39.01
CA ILE A 4 9.23 63.89 -38.03
C ILE A 4 9.31 62.59 -38.81
N SER A 5 10.34 61.78 -38.56
CA SER A 5 10.47 60.43 -39.11
C SER A 5 9.68 59.46 -38.25
N PHE A 6 8.71 58.76 -38.85
CA PHE A 6 8.00 57.64 -38.24
C PHE A 6 8.85 56.37 -38.36
N PHE A 7 9.32 55.85 -37.23
CA PHE A 7 9.88 54.50 -37.13
C PHE A 7 8.73 53.50 -36.97
N VAL A 8 8.55 52.61 -37.94
CA VAL A 8 7.60 51.50 -37.85
C VAL A 8 8.30 50.35 -37.13
N PHE A 9 7.89 50.07 -35.89
CA PHE A 9 8.28 48.85 -35.18
C PHE A 9 7.44 47.68 -35.73
N VAL A 10 8.08 46.76 -36.45
CA VAL A 10 7.48 45.47 -36.80
C VAL A 10 7.56 44.58 -35.56
N PHE A 11 6.43 44.43 -34.85
CA PHE A 11 6.28 43.43 -33.80
C PHE A 11 6.10 42.06 -34.47
N VAL A 12 7.17 41.25 -34.49
CA VAL A 12 7.07 39.84 -34.85
C VAL A 12 6.53 39.09 -33.64
N SER A 13 5.25 38.77 -33.66
CA SER A 13 4.60 37.93 -32.65
C SER A 13 5.12 36.50 -32.82
N PHE A 14 6.02 36.06 -31.96
CA PHE A 14 6.31 34.62 -31.80
C PHE A 14 5.05 33.97 -31.22
N LEU A 15 4.30 33.25 -32.05
CA LEU A 15 3.38 32.22 -31.59
C LEU A 15 4.23 31.11 -30.98
N ALA A 16 4.46 31.16 -29.67
CA ALA A 16 4.85 29.99 -28.91
C ALA A 16 3.66 29.02 -28.97
N LEU A 17 3.71 28.05 -29.89
CA LEU A 17 2.93 26.83 -29.76
C LEU A 17 3.31 26.23 -28.41
N ASN A 18 2.46 26.39 -27.41
CA ASN A 18 2.47 25.55 -26.22
C ASN A 18 2.06 24.15 -26.69
N VAL A 19 3.02 23.39 -27.24
CA VAL A 19 2.88 21.95 -27.32
C VAL A 19 2.81 21.51 -25.87
N SER A 20 1.61 21.15 -25.41
CA SER A 20 1.45 20.51 -24.11
C SER A 20 2.25 19.23 -24.19
N ALA A 21 3.40 19.22 -23.52
CA ALA A 21 4.32 18.13 -23.55
C ALA A 21 3.69 16.93 -22.81
N ALA A 22 3.83 15.73 -23.38
CA ALA A 22 3.15 14.54 -22.87
C ALA A 22 4.13 13.72 -22.03
N ILE A 23 3.71 13.37 -20.81
CA ILE A 23 4.46 12.44 -19.97
C ILE A 23 4.42 11.06 -20.62
N ILE A 24 5.60 10.48 -20.83
CA ILE A 24 5.80 9.19 -21.50
C ILE A 24 6.34 8.11 -20.58
N ASP A 25 6.95 8.47 -19.45
CA ASP A 25 7.49 7.51 -18.51
C ASP A 25 7.48 8.05 -17.07
N VAL A 26 7.29 7.14 -16.12
CA VAL A 26 7.45 7.34 -14.68
C VAL A 26 8.26 6.15 -14.20
N SER A 27 9.42 6.38 -13.59
CA SER A 27 10.37 5.32 -13.32
C SER A 27 10.96 5.40 -11.92
N ILE A 28 10.79 4.32 -11.14
CA ILE A 28 11.54 4.11 -9.91
C ILE A 28 12.94 3.58 -10.29
N PRO A 29 14.03 4.20 -9.80
CA PRO A 29 15.38 3.76 -10.11
C PRO A 29 15.64 2.27 -9.82
N LEU A 30 16.44 1.62 -10.66
CA LEU A 30 16.67 0.17 -10.59
C LEU A 30 17.15 -0.31 -9.21
N HIS A 31 17.98 0.47 -8.52
CA HIS A 31 18.50 0.13 -7.20
C HIS A 31 17.42 0.14 -6.10
N GLN A 32 16.23 0.68 -6.37
CA GLN A 32 15.07 0.71 -5.47
C GLN A 32 14.02 -0.34 -5.84
N LYS A 33 14.20 -1.10 -6.93
CA LYS A 33 13.18 -2.05 -7.44
C LYS A 33 12.99 -3.29 -6.59
N ASN A 34 14.02 -3.72 -5.88
CA ASN A 34 14.01 -4.92 -5.05
C ASN A 34 14.76 -4.63 -3.75
N LEU A 35 14.10 -3.94 -2.83
CA LEU A 35 14.70 -3.53 -1.57
C LEU A 35 14.49 -4.58 -0.49
N ARG A 36 15.50 -4.72 0.36
CA ARG A 36 15.38 -5.40 1.64
C ARG A 36 15.54 -4.36 2.74
N LEU A 37 14.50 -4.22 3.57
CA LEU A 37 14.47 -3.26 4.66
C LEU A 37 14.21 -3.98 5.97
N ASP A 38 14.79 -3.46 7.05
CA ASP A 38 14.46 -3.93 8.39
C ASP A 38 13.05 -3.46 8.80
N PRO A 39 12.31 -4.24 9.62
CA PRO A 39 11.04 -3.79 10.17
C PRO A 39 11.18 -2.44 10.89
N GLY A 40 10.21 -1.54 10.69
CA GLY A 40 10.24 -0.19 11.27
C GLY A 40 11.18 0.81 10.60
N ALA A 41 11.88 0.43 9.51
CA ALA A 41 12.74 1.37 8.80
C ALA A 41 11.96 2.52 8.14
N ILE A 42 12.65 3.66 8.01
CA ILE A 42 12.20 4.79 7.20
C ILE A 42 13.03 4.81 5.93
N TYR A 43 12.39 4.90 4.77
CA TYR A 43 13.07 4.87 3.48
C TYR A 43 12.45 5.87 2.51
N GLN A 44 13.28 6.62 1.80
CA GLN A 44 12.84 7.58 0.78
C GLN A 44 12.90 6.92 -0.59
N PHE A 45 11.75 6.70 -1.21
CA PHE A 45 11.69 6.38 -2.63
C PHE A 45 11.83 7.63 -3.48
N THR A 46 12.37 7.47 -4.68
CA THR A 46 12.40 8.53 -5.69
C THR A 46 11.85 7.96 -6.99
N ALA A 47 11.28 8.83 -7.83
CA ALA A 47 10.91 8.47 -9.18
C ALA A 47 11.31 9.59 -10.14
N ASP A 48 11.72 9.20 -11.33
CA ASP A 48 12.00 10.09 -12.44
C ASP A 48 10.80 10.12 -13.38
N VAL A 49 10.40 11.30 -13.83
CA VAL A 49 9.31 11.48 -14.79
C VAL A 49 9.90 12.01 -16.08
N TYR A 50 9.55 11.40 -17.21
CA TYR A 50 10.02 11.81 -18.52
C TYR A 50 8.87 12.26 -19.40
N ASP A 51 9.17 13.32 -20.12
CA ASP A 51 8.32 13.98 -21.09
C ASP A 51 8.96 13.87 -22.49
N ASP A 52 8.13 13.71 -23.52
CA ASP A 52 8.58 13.49 -24.89
C ASP A 52 9.35 14.66 -25.52
N ALA A 53 9.17 15.88 -25.00
CA ALA A 53 9.82 17.08 -25.50
C ALA A 53 10.88 17.65 -24.55
N LEU A 54 10.61 17.65 -23.25
CA LEU A 54 11.46 18.27 -22.24
C LEU A 54 12.45 17.29 -21.61
N GLY A 55 12.29 15.99 -21.84
CA GLY A 55 13.10 14.96 -21.19
C GLY A 55 12.71 14.81 -19.72
N ARG A 56 13.68 14.74 -18.82
CA ARG A 56 13.41 14.55 -17.39
C ARG A 56 12.77 15.81 -16.79
N LEU A 57 11.60 15.66 -16.18
CA LEU A 57 10.89 16.71 -15.47
C LEU A 57 11.26 16.72 -13.98
N GLU A 58 11.23 17.92 -13.39
CA GLU A 58 11.43 18.12 -11.94
C GLU A 58 10.12 18.53 -11.25
N ASN A 59 10.01 18.24 -9.94
CA ASN A 59 8.90 18.65 -9.08
C ASN A 59 7.51 18.23 -9.58
N VAL A 60 7.43 17.12 -10.31
CA VAL A 60 6.16 16.52 -10.71
C VAL A 60 5.46 15.94 -9.49
N ALA A 61 4.18 16.24 -9.32
CA ALA A 61 3.37 15.67 -8.26
C ALA A 61 3.11 14.19 -8.54
N LEU A 62 3.40 13.32 -7.57
CA LEU A 62 3.27 11.88 -7.71
C LEU A 62 2.40 11.31 -6.59
N ASP A 63 1.59 10.31 -6.94
CA ASP A 63 0.78 9.55 -6.00
C ASP A 63 1.53 8.27 -5.61
N TRP A 64 1.82 8.11 -4.32
CA TRP A 64 2.48 6.93 -3.77
C TRP A 64 1.51 6.03 -3.02
N ARG A 65 1.60 4.71 -3.21
CA ARG A 65 0.73 3.72 -2.55
C ARG A 65 1.46 2.44 -2.21
N LEU A 66 0.98 1.76 -1.17
CA LEU A 66 1.43 0.44 -0.77
C LEU A 66 0.39 -0.60 -1.14
N GLN A 67 0.82 -1.77 -1.59
CA GLN A 67 -0.06 -2.92 -1.84
C GLN A 67 0.64 -4.21 -1.42
N ASP A 68 -0.07 -5.15 -0.81
CA ASP A 68 0.48 -6.49 -0.61
C ASP A 68 0.78 -7.18 -1.94
N LEU A 69 1.83 -8.02 -1.97
CA LEU A 69 2.32 -8.64 -3.20
C LEU A 69 1.31 -9.60 -3.85
N ASN A 70 0.32 -10.07 -3.10
CA ASN A 70 -0.67 -11.05 -3.57
C ASN A 70 -2.10 -10.49 -3.58
N GLY A 71 -2.27 -9.16 -3.48
CA GLY A 71 -3.58 -8.51 -3.47
C GLY A 71 -4.45 -8.92 -2.26
N PHE A 72 -3.83 -9.31 -1.15
CA PHE A 72 -4.53 -9.42 0.13
C PHE A 72 -4.54 -8.05 0.80
N ASP A 73 -5.59 -7.80 1.58
CA ASP A 73 -5.55 -6.73 2.56
C ASP A 73 -4.74 -7.27 3.74
N THR A 74 -3.43 -6.99 3.75
CA THR A 74 -2.57 -7.35 4.87
C THR A 74 -2.76 -6.41 6.04
N THR A 75 -2.23 -6.80 7.21
CA THR A 75 -1.87 -5.78 8.22
C THR A 75 -1.01 -4.75 7.50
N VAL A 76 -1.36 -3.47 7.63
CA VAL A 76 -0.81 -2.41 6.78
C VAL A 76 0.72 -2.39 6.93
N PRO A 77 1.51 -2.50 5.83
CA PRO A 77 2.98 -2.54 5.90
C PRO A 77 3.59 -1.27 6.50
N GLY A 78 2.81 -0.20 6.57
CA GLY A 78 3.23 1.11 7.02
C GLY A 78 2.43 2.20 6.30
N LEU A 79 3.02 3.38 6.21
CA LEU A 79 2.46 4.50 5.45
C LEU A 79 3.52 4.99 4.48
N ILE A 80 3.11 5.45 3.30
CA ILE A 80 3.97 6.21 2.40
C ILE A 80 3.30 7.56 2.14
N ASP A 81 4.06 8.63 2.29
CA ASP A 81 3.55 9.98 2.02
C ASP A 81 3.68 10.34 0.53
N ASN A 82 3.15 11.50 0.14
CA ASN A 82 3.16 11.97 -1.24
C ASN A 82 4.57 12.37 -1.72
N GLN A 83 5.54 12.44 -0.82
CA GLN A 83 6.94 12.68 -1.12
C GLN A 83 7.69 11.37 -1.37
N GLY A 84 7.06 10.21 -1.15
CA GLY A 84 7.69 8.90 -1.29
C GLY A 84 8.44 8.44 -0.03
N ILE A 85 8.25 9.10 1.11
CA ILE A 85 8.81 8.66 2.40
C ILE A 85 7.94 7.52 2.94
N LEU A 86 8.51 6.33 2.93
CA LEU A 86 7.96 5.14 3.55
C LEU A 86 8.31 5.11 5.04
N HIS A 87 7.29 5.02 5.88
CA HIS A 87 7.38 4.68 7.30
C HIS A 87 6.86 3.26 7.50
N LEU A 88 7.75 2.27 7.61
CA LEU A 88 7.36 0.89 7.85
C LEU A 88 6.77 0.71 9.26
N ALA A 89 5.75 -0.13 9.36
CA ALA A 89 5.21 -0.50 10.66
C ALA A 89 6.26 -1.26 11.49
N PRO A 90 6.33 -1.03 12.80
CA PRO A 90 7.19 -1.80 13.69
C PRO A 90 6.88 -3.29 13.55
N PHE A 91 7.93 -4.10 13.41
CA PHE A 91 7.85 -5.56 13.30
C PHE A 91 7.13 -6.13 12.06
N TYR A 92 6.75 -5.30 11.07
CA TYR A 92 6.19 -5.80 9.83
C TYR A 92 7.19 -6.71 9.09
N GLN A 93 6.78 -7.94 8.82
CA GLN A 93 7.53 -8.95 8.10
C GLN A 93 6.71 -9.43 6.92
N GLY A 94 7.25 -9.30 5.71
CA GLY A 94 6.54 -9.71 4.52
C GLY A 94 7.10 -9.09 3.25
N ARG A 95 6.35 -9.26 2.16
CA ARG A 95 6.68 -8.66 0.87
C ARG A 95 5.51 -7.81 0.41
N PHE A 96 5.79 -6.60 -0.05
CA PHE A 96 4.77 -5.70 -0.56
C PHE A 96 5.33 -4.91 -1.74
N LYS A 97 4.43 -4.27 -2.48
CA LYS A 97 4.72 -3.38 -3.59
C LYS A 97 4.59 -1.93 -3.14
N VAL A 98 5.50 -1.10 -3.61
CA VAL A 98 5.41 0.36 -3.60
C VAL A 98 5.08 0.79 -5.01
N PHE A 99 3.96 1.46 -5.18
CA PHE A 99 3.53 2.05 -6.44
C PHE A 99 3.77 3.53 -6.43
N VAL A 100 4.24 4.04 -7.56
CA VAL A 100 4.22 5.46 -7.90
C VAL A 100 3.39 5.65 -9.14
N ARG A 101 2.53 6.67 -9.15
CA ARG A 101 1.70 7.02 -10.29
C ARG A 101 1.77 8.52 -10.53
N GLU A 102 1.90 8.92 -11.78
CA GLU A 102 1.67 10.30 -12.17
C GLU A 102 0.16 10.48 -12.47
N PRO A 103 -0.54 11.40 -11.78
CA PRO A 103 -1.99 11.42 -11.77
C PRO A 103 -2.62 11.84 -13.10
N ALA A 104 -1.97 12.71 -13.88
CA ALA A 104 -2.54 13.28 -15.10
C ALA A 104 -2.52 12.29 -16.29
N SER A 105 -1.37 11.65 -16.53
CA SER A 105 -1.18 10.60 -17.55
C SER A 105 -1.69 9.24 -17.09
N GLY A 106 -1.64 9.00 -15.78
CA GLY A 106 -1.94 7.70 -15.19
C GLY A 106 -0.86 6.65 -15.35
N LEU A 107 0.29 7.01 -15.93
CA LEU A 107 1.48 6.16 -15.97
C LEU A 107 1.95 5.86 -14.55
N PHE A 108 2.43 4.65 -14.35
CA PHE A 108 2.82 4.17 -13.04
C PHE A 108 3.98 3.20 -13.15
N ASP A 109 4.64 3.02 -12.03
CA ASP A 109 5.71 2.06 -11.88
C ASP A 109 5.73 1.48 -10.47
N GLU A 110 6.40 0.34 -10.29
CA GLU A 110 6.37 -0.41 -9.05
C GLU A 110 7.76 -0.89 -8.59
N ALA A 111 7.94 -0.96 -7.28
CA ALA A 111 9.06 -1.58 -6.62
C ALA A 111 8.57 -2.65 -5.63
N ILE A 112 9.36 -3.69 -5.44
CA ILE A 112 9.11 -4.73 -4.44
C ILE A 112 10.00 -4.48 -3.24
N VAL A 113 9.39 -4.52 -2.05
CA VAL A 113 10.08 -4.44 -0.77
C VAL A 113 9.86 -5.75 -0.02
N GLU A 114 10.94 -6.32 0.47
CA GLU A 114 10.95 -7.46 1.38
C GLU A 114 11.42 -6.99 2.76
N THR A 115 10.62 -7.25 3.79
CA THR A 115 11.01 -7.02 5.18
C THR A 115 11.11 -8.35 5.91
N LYS A 116 12.24 -8.53 6.60
CA LYS A 116 12.47 -9.71 7.43
C LYS A 116 13.36 -9.28 8.58
N ASP A 117 13.05 -9.75 9.78
CA ASP A 117 13.88 -9.50 10.95
C ASP A 117 15.13 -10.41 10.88
N TYR A 118 16.19 -9.92 10.23
CA TYR A 118 17.43 -10.67 10.04
C TYR A 118 18.35 -10.67 11.28
N GLY A 119 18.09 -9.80 12.27
CA GLY A 119 19.00 -9.55 13.39
C GLY A 119 18.52 -10.02 14.76
N ASN A 120 17.19 -10.11 14.99
CA ASN A 120 16.64 -10.29 16.33
C ASN A 120 15.63 -11.43 16.48
N ASN A 121 15.48 -12.31 15.48
CA ASN A 121 14.60 -13.46 15.57
C ASN A 121 15.44 -14.74 15.75
N PRO A 122 15.57 -15.30 16.97
CA PRO A 122 16.25 -16.58 17.15
C PRO A 122 15.58 -17.66 16.27
N PRO A 123 16.33 -18.66 15.78
CA PRO A 123 15.80 -19.71 14.92
C PRO A 123 14.57 -20.38 15.58
N GLY A 124 13.42 -20.35 14.89
CA GLY A 124 12.16 -20.96 15.37
C GLY A 124 11.14 -19.99 15.99
N GLN A 125 11.34 -18.67 15.90
CA GLN A 125 10.32 -17.67 16.23
C GLN A 125 9.40 -17.36 15.03
N ASP A 126 8.71 -18.39 14.55
CA ASP A 126 7.60 -18.25 13.61
C ASP A 126 6.28 -18.18 14.35
N VAL A 127 5.29 -17.48 13.79
CA VAL A 127 3.93 -17.51 14.33
C VAL A 127 3.32 -18.89 14.07
N TRP A 128 3.14 -19.67 15.13
CA TRP A 128 2.63 -21.04 15.04
C TRP A 128 1.12 -21.13 15.20
N SER A 129 0.54 -20.23 15.99
CA SER A 129 -0.92 -20.12 16.13
C SER A 129 -1.36 -18.67 16.20
N VAL A 130 -2.56 -18.41 15.70
CA VAL A 130 -3.23 -17.12 15.75
C VAL A 130 -4.56 -17.34 16.46
N GLN A 131 -4.86 -16.51 17.45
CA GLN A 131 -6.12 -16.50 18.15
C GLN A 131 -6.80 -15.16 17.93
N VAL A 132 -8.07 -15.19 17.51
CA VAL A 132 -8.87 -14.00 17.31
C VAL A 132 -10.12 -14.11 18.17
N SER A 133 -10.42 -13.06 18.92
CA SER A 133 -11.63 -12.94 19.73
C SER A 133 -12.35 -11.63 19.40
N PRO A 134 -13.68 -11.64 19.28
CA PRO A 134 -14.56 -12.81 19.30
C PRO A 134 -14.40 -13.69 18.04
N TYR A 135 -14.68 -15.00 18.17
CA TYR A 135 -14.58 -15.98 17.07
C TYR A 135 -15.84 -16.05 16.18
N HIS A 136 -16.94 -15.48 16.68
CA HIS A 136 -18.19 -15.26 15.94
C HIS A 136 -18.62 -13.81 16.17
N LEU A 137 -18.97 -13.13 15.09
CA LEU A 137 -19.47 -11.77 15.07
C LEU A 137 -20.83 -11.75 14.40
N ALA A 138 -21.79 -11.04 15.00
CA ALA A 138 -23.03 -10.67 14.36
C ALA A 138 -23.12 -9.15 14.35
N LEU A 139 -23.07 -8.52 13.17
CA LEU A 139 -23.01 -7.08 13.01
C LEU A 139 -24.14 -6.57 12.10
N PRO A 140 -24.76 -5.42 12.42
CA PRO A 140 -25.61 -4.71 11.46
C PRO A 140 -24.80 -4.30 10.22
N TRP A 141 -25.45 -4.25 9.07
CA TRP A 141 -24.82 -3.75 7.84
C TRP A 141 -24.17 -2.37 8.03
N GLY A 142 -22.90 -2.24 7.63
CA GLY A 142 -22.13 -1.00 7.75
C GLY A 142 -21.46 -0.79 9.11
N ALA A 143 -21.69 -1.66 10.09
CA ALA A 143 -21.05 -1.55 11.39
C ALA A 143 -19.59 -2.04 11.35
N SER A 144 -18.85 -1.67 12.40
CA SER A 144 -17.50 -2.14 12.67
C SER A 144 -17.43 -2.86 14.02
N ALA A 145 -16.40 -3.68 14.20
CA ALA A 145 -16.16 -4.39 15.46
C ALA A 145 -14.68 -4.40 15.82
N GLN A 146 -14.41 -4.28 17.11
CA GLN A 146 -13.07 -4.46 17.67
C GLN A 146 -12.76 -5.96 17.78
N LEU A 147 -11.61 -6.37 17.25
CA LEU A 147 -11.05 -7.71 17.44
C LEU A 147 -9.87 -7.66 18.40
N TYR A 148 -9.62 -8.76 19.07
CA TYR A 148 -8.41 -9.04 19.82
C TYR A 148 -7.66 -10.15 19.12
N VAL A 149 -6.47 -9.83 18.62
CA VAL A 149 -5.66 -10.77 17.83
C VAL A 149 -4.36 -11.02 18.57
N ASN A 150 -4.16 -12.27 18.99
CA ASN A 150 -2.95 -12.72 19.67
C ASN A 150 -2.26 -13.78 18.82
N CYS A 151 -0.96 -13.65 18.67
CA CYS A 151 -0.12 -14.59 17.95
C CYS A 151 0.78 -15.32 18.96
N TYR A 152 1.02 -16.61 18.75
CA TYR A 152 1.86 -17.41 19.62
C TYR A 152 2.90 -18.19 18.83
N ASP A 153 4.07 -18.37 19.43
CA ASP A 153 5.13 -19.22 18.89
C ASP A 153 4.79 -20.71 19.06
N ARG A 154 5.69 -21.58 18.62
CA ARG A 154 5.52 -23.05 18.69
C ARG A 154 5.44 -23.61 20.11
N TYR A 155 5.85 -22.85 21.11
CA TYR A 155 5.84 -23.23 22.52
C TYR A 155 4.61 -22.67 23.26
N GLY A 156 3.79 -21.87 22.58
CA GLY A 156 2.59 -21.24 23.16
C GLY A 156 2.87 -19.91 23.87
N TYR A 157 4.05 -19.32 23.71
CA TYR A 157 4.33 -17.98 24.24
C TYR A 157 3.81 -16.91 23.29
N LEU A 158 3.32 -15.80 23.87
CA LEU A 158 2.85 -14.65 23.10
C LEU A 158 3.99 -14.12 22.22
N TYR A 159 3.71 -13.97 20.94
CA TYR A 159 4.63 -13.48 19.93
C TYR A 159 4.14 -12.14 19.37
N PRO A 160 4.60 -11.01 19.95
CA PRO A 160 4.08 -9.68 19.60
C PRO A 160 4.55 -9.17 18.22
N ARG A 161 5.54 -9.83 17.60
CA ARG A 161 6.10 -9.45 16.29
C ARG A 161 5.40 -10.13 15.11
N CYS A 162 4.11 -10.44 15.24
CA CYS A 162 3.38 -11.10 14.17
C CYS A 162 2.92 -10.14 13.08
N THR A 163 3.05 -10.58 11.84
CA THR A 163 2.42 -9.92 10.69
C THR A 163 1.37 -10.85 10.12
N LEU A 164 0.16 -10.34 9.98
CA LEU A 164 -0.97 -11.13 9.48
C LEU A 164 -1.39 -10.64 8.09
N ARG A 165 -1.88 -11.57 7.28
CA ARG A 165 -2.72 -11.30 6.13
C ARG A 165 -4.13 -11.72 6.46
N TYR A 166 -5.12 -11.01 5.94
CA TYR A 166 -6.50 -11.41 6.06
C TYR A 166 -7.22 -11.38 4.72
N TYR A 167 -8.26 -12.18 4.62
CA TYR A 167 -9.18 -12.19 3.49
C TYR A 167 -10.53 -12.72 3.94
N VAL A 168 -11.54 -12.44 3.13
CA VAL A 168 -12.90 -12.85 3.41
C VAL A 168 -13.43 -13.76 2.33
N THR A 169 -14.18 -14.76 2.76
CA THR A 169 -14.99 -15.62 1.91
C THR A 169 -16.47 -15.52 2.29
N ASP A 170 -17.36 -15.77 1.33
CA ASP A 170 -18.79 -15.93 1.60
C ASP A 170 -19.11 -17.31 2.19
N GLY A 171 -20.38 -17.55 2.50
CA GLY A 171 -20.89 -18.84 2.98
C GLY A 171 -20.65 -20.03 2.05
N PHE A 172 -20.27 -19.80 0.78
CA PHE A 172 -19.95 -20.83 -0.20
C PHE A 172 -18.45 -21.01 -0.41
N GLY A 173 -17.62 -20.22 0.29
CA GLY A 173 -16.17 -20.25 0.18
C GLY A 173 -15.60 -19.40 -0.95
N TYR A 174 -16.41 -18.60 -1.65
CA TYR A 174 -15.89 -17.67 -2.67
C TYR A 174 -15.22 -16.48 -2.00
N ARG A 175 -13.99 -16.17 -2.43
CA ARG A 175 -13.24 -15.01 -1.95
C ARG A 175 -13.95 -13.72 -2.38
N ILE A 176 -14.02 -12.77 -1.45
CA ILE A 176 -14.57 -11.43 -1.66
C ILE A 176 -13.41 -10.43 -1.58
N PRO A 177 -12.86 -9.99 -2.73
CA PRO A 177 -11.80 -9.00 -2.75
C PRO A 177 -12.29 -7.69 -2.12
N ASN A 178 -11.45 -7.09 -1.26
CA ASN A 178 -11.74 -5.83 -0.58
C ASN A 178 -13.06 -5.84 0.21
N GLY A 179 -13.56 -7.04 0.57
CA GLY A 179 -14.83 -7.17 1.28
C GLY A 179 -14.76 -6.58 2.67
N VAL A 180 -13.58 -6.64 3.31
CA VAL A 180 -13.39 -6.21 4.68
C VAL A 180 -12.04 -5.55 4.85
N TYR A 181 -12.02 -4.47 5.64
CA TYR A 181 -10.79 -3.77 6.01
C TYR A 181 -10.57 -3.95 7.52
N ILE A 182 -9.34 -4.30 7.91
CA ILE A 182 -8.93 -4.36 9.32
C ILE A 182 -7.84 -3.32 9.56
N SER A 183 -8.13 -2.33 10.40
CA SER A 183 -7.15 -1.30 10.74
C SER A 183 -6.05 -1.82 11.68
N ASN A 184 -4.98 -1.03 11.86
CA ASN A 184 -3.88 -1.35 12.79
C ASN A 184 -4.32 -1.54 14.26
N GLY A 185 -5.52 -1.08 14.61
CA GLY A 185 -6.14 -1.35 15.91
C GLY A 185 -6.95 -2.65 15.95
N ALA A 186 -6.86 -3.52 14.94
CA ALA A 186 -7.71 -4.70 14.78
C ALA A 186 -9.22 -4.38 14.72
N VAL A 187 -9.59 -3.23 14.15
CA VAL A 187 -11.00 -2.88 13.92
C VAL A 187 -11.43 -3.38 12.56
N LEU A 188 -12.41 -4.28 12.55
CA LEU A 188 -13.04 -4.87 11.37
C LEU A 188 -14.13 -3.94 10.81
N TYR A 189 -14.03 -3.53 9.55
CA TYR A 189 -15.04 -2.69 8.88
C TYR A 189 -15.77 -3.47 7.79
N THR A 190 -17.11 -3.52 7.87
CA THR A 190 -17.94 -4.40 7.02
C THR A 190 -18.76 -3.67 5.95
N GLN A 191 -18.53 -2.37 5.75
CA GLN A 191 -19.33 -1.52 4.84
C GLN A 191 -19.42 -1.98 3.38
N TYR A 192 -18.50 -2.84 2.93
CA TYR A 192 -18.46 -3.37 1.57
C TYR A 192 -19.13 -4.74 1.43
N LEU A 193 -19.49 -5.39 2.54
CA LEU A 193 -20.22 -6.64 2.52
C LEU A 193 -21.72 -6.38 2.49
N ARG A 194 -22.46 -7.33 1.90
CA ARG A 194 -23.94 -7.34 1.95
C ARG A 194 -24.39 -8.13 3.18
N ARG A 195 -25.70 -8.19 3.41
CA ARG A 195 -26.26 -9.11 4.41
C ARG A 195 -25.96 -10.54 4.02
N GLY A 196 -25.55 -11.35 4.99
CA GLY A 196 -25.17 -12.74 4.77
C GLY A 196 -24.15 -13.25 5.76
N ARG A 197 -23.73 -14.49 5.55
CA ARG A 197 -22.68 -15.16 6.32
C ARG A 197 -21.36 -15.12 5.57
N TYR A 198 -20.31 -14.79 6.30
CA TYR A 198 -18.95 -14.65 5.82
C TYR A 198 -17.96 -15.30 6.78
N TYR A 199 -16.77 -15.58 6.28
CA TYR A 199 -15.65 -16.06 7.08
C TYR A 199 -14.46 -15.14 6.86
N VAL A 200 -13.88 -14.64 7.94
CA VAL A 200 -12.67 -13.82 7.91
C VAL A 200 -11.50 -14.71 8.32
N HIS A 201 -10.60 -14.92 7.37
CA HIS A 201 -9.42 -15.75 7.55
C HIS A 201 -8.24 -14.86 7.93
N PHE A 202 -7.47 -15.30 8.92
CA PHE A 202 -6.23 -14.67 9.35
C PHE A 202 -5.10 -15.67 9.15
N GLU A 203 -4.03 -15.25 8.50
CA GLU A 203 -2.87 -16.09 8.25
C GLU A 203 -1.60 -15.32 8.58
N ALA A 204 -0.67 -15.95 9.27
CA ALA A 204 0.62 -15.35 9.52
C ALA A 204 1.45 -15.30 8.24
N VAL A 205 2.11 -14.16 8.03
CA VAL A 205 3.08 -13.99 6.94
C VAL A 205 4.43 -14.61 7.34
N ASN A 206 4.75 -14.55 8.63
CA ASN A 206 5.98 -15.08 9.24
C ASN A 206 5.76 -16.39 10.01
N GLY A 207 4.96 -17.31 9.47
CA GLY A 207 4.78 -18.63 10.07
C GLY A 207 3.56 -19.40 9.55
N PRO A 208 3.34 -20.64 10.04
CA PRO A 208 2.21 -21.46 9.63
C PRO A 208 0.88 -21.10 10.31
N GLY A 209 0.89 -20.23 11.32
CA GLY A 209 -0.29 -19.91 12.13
C GLY A 209 -1.43 -19.34 11.30
N ARG A 210 -2.63 -19.91 11.47
CA ARG A 210 -3.86 -19.45 10.82
C ARG A 210 -5.04 -19.59 11.75
N THR A 211 -6.06 -18.77 11.55
CA THR A 211 -7.35 -18.92 12.20
C THR A 211 -8.46 -18.32 11.35
N THR A 212 -9.70 -18.59 11.71
CA THR A 212 -10.87 -18.10 10.99
C THR A 212 -11.95 -17.76 11.98
N ILE A 213 -12.56 -16.58 11.80
CA ILE A 213 -13.75 -16.19 12.54
C ILE A 213 -14.94 -16.18 11.59
N SER A 214 -16.12 -16.36 12.16
CA SER A 214 -17.39 -16.25 11.44
C SER A 214 -17.98 -14.86 11.62
N LEU A 215 -18.58 -14.33 10.57
CA LEU A 215 -19.19 -13.02 10.52
C LEU A 215 -20.57 -13.12 9.87
N ASP A 216 -21.61 -12.83 10.64
CA ASP A 216 -22.98 -12.73 10.16
C ASP A 216 -23.37 -11.24 10.08
N ILE A 217 -23.83 -10.79 8.91
CA ILE A 217 -24.27 -9.42 8.66
C ILE A 217 -25.78 -9.38 8.47
N TYR A 218 -26.47 -8.58 9.30
CA TYR A 218 -27.94 -8.45 9.31
C TYR A 218 -28.44 -7.03 9.08
#